data_AF-A0A377ZR23-F1
#
_entry.id   AF-A0A377ZR23-F1
#
_cell.length_a   1.000
_cell.length_b   1.000
_cell.length_c   1.000
_cell.angle_alpha   90.00
_cell.angle_beta   90.00
_cell.angle_gamma   90.00
#
_symmetry.space_group_name_H-M   'P 1'
#
loop_
_entity.id
_entity.type
_entity.pdbx_description
1 polymer ?
#
loop_
_entity_poly.entity_id
_entity_poly.type
_entity_poly.pdbx_seq_one_letter_code
_entity_poly.pdbx_strand_id
1 'polypeptide(L)'
;MQGNVIIDEAAFQKDLAAVLKAALALTMWGSKVRLISTHNGIENLFNTIITDSRAGKKRYSVHRIDIELAISEGLYRRICQVTKKPWSPDAEAEWLANLLSDTATEEDAREEYYCEPKNGGGTYLARSIRERAARGSGPVLRFTGTAEFNAMPEIIRALDMQEWLDKVVLPVLNTLPQNLRHCLGEDFARSGHLTVFAPMTVNDDTTRTVPFLVELANVPYKQQEQALFFICDRLPRRRYQTRWPGER
;
A
#
# COMPACT_ATOMS: atom_id res chain seq x y z
N MET A 1 -0.03 19.95 37.23
CA MET A 1 1.24 19.88 36.49
C MET A 1 0.96 20.32 35.05
N GLN A 2 1.29 21.56 34.69
CA GLN A 2 1.16 22.04 33.31
C GLN A 2 2.35 21.52 32.51
N GLY A 3 2.22 20.32 31.94
CA GLY A 3 3.28 19.72 31.13
C GLY A 3 3.21 20.22 29.69
N ASN A 4 4.30 20.77 29.18
CA ASN A 4 4.53 20.82 27.73
C ASN A 4 5.49 19.68 27.41
N VAL A 5 5.05 18.71 26.61
CA VAL A 5 5.94 17.67 26.07
C VAL A 5 6.33 18.09 24.67
N ILE A 6 7.63 18.22 24.44
CA ILE A 6 8.22 18.45 23.13
C ILE A 6 9.09 17.25 22.84
N ILE A 7 8.78 16.55 21.76
CA ILE A 7 9.58 15.44 21.25
C ILE A 7 10.28 15.98 20.02
N ASP A 8 11.58 16.20 20.20
CA ASP A 8 12.48 16.64 19.14
C ASP A 8 13.01 15.43 18.38
N GLU A 9 13.28 15.63 17.10
CA GLU A 9 13.61 14.59 16.13
C GLU A 9 12.70 13.34 16.21
N ALA A 10 11.40 13.58 16.30
CA ALA A 10 10.40 12.53 16.51
C ALA A 10 10.50 11.38 15.49
N ALA A 11 10.79 11.66 14.21
CA ALA A 11 10.90 10.66 13.16
C ALA A 11 12.13 9.74 13.32
N PHE A 12 13.11 10.13 14.13
CA PHE A 12 14.33 9.36 14.40
C PHE A 12 14.33 8.69 15.78
N GLN A 13 13.25 8.86 16.55
CA GLN A 13 13.09 8.16 17.83
C GLN A 13 12.84 6.67 17.61
N LYS A 14 13.75 5.82 18.11
CA LYS A 14 13.72 4.35 17.97
C LYS A 14 12.38 3.73 18.38
N ASP A 15 11.75 4.28 19.43
CA ASP A 15 10.44 3.83 19.91
C ASP A 15 9.50 5.03 20.15
N LEU A 16 9.24 5.78 19.08
CA LEU A 16 8.29 6.90 19.10
C LEU A 16 6.91 6.46 19.65
N ALA A 17 6.50 5.22 19.42
CA ALA A 17 5.22 4.69 19.90
C ALA A 17 5.16 4.62 21.44
N ALA A 18 6.19 4.10 22.10
CA ALA A 18 6.25 4.07 23.56
C ALA A 18 6.31 5.48 24.17
N VAL A 19 7.10 6.38 23.57
CA VAL A 19 7.18 7.78 24.00
C VAL A 19 5.82 8.46 23.89
N LEU A 20 5.11 8.28 22.76
CA LEU A 20 3.77 8.83 22.56
C LEU A 20 2.75 8.24 23.54
N LYS A 21 2.83 6.94 23.83
CA LYS A 21 1.94 6.29 24.80
C LYS A 21 2.06 6.95 26.18
N ALA A 22 3.29 7.26 26.61
CA ALA A 22 3.52 7.96 27.87
C ALA A 22 3.10 9.44 27.79
N ALA A 23 3.48 10.15 26.74
CA ALA A 23 3.21 11.57 26.56
C ALA A 23 1.71 11.89 26.43
N LEU A 24 0.96 11.06 25.70
CA LEU A 24 -0.47 11.27 25.48
C LEU A 24 -1.29 11.13 26.76
N ALA A 25 -0.85 10.32 27.73
CA ALA A 25 -1.52 10.22 29.03
C ALA A 25 -1.57 11.58 29.77
N LEU A 26 -0.58 12.45 29.55
CA LEU A 26 -0.52 13.77 30.17
C LEU A 26 -1.55 14.74 29.59
N THR A 27 -2.06 14.50 28.38
CA THR A 27 -3.07 15.37 27.73
C THR A 27 -4.41 15.36 28.46
N MET A 28 -4.70 14.32 29.25
CA MET A 28 -5.90 14.26 30.12
C MET A 28 -5.97 15.41 31.11
N TRP A 29 -4.81 15.98 31.47
CA TRP A 29 -4.69 17.07 32.44
C TRP A 29 -4.48 18.44 31.77
N GLY A 30 -4.77 18.55 30.47
CA GLY A 30 -4.65 19.79 29.69
C GLY A 30 -3.24 20.10 29.16
N SER A 31 -2.31 19.14 29.24
CA SER A 31 -0.94 19.26 28.71
C SER A 31 -0.91 19.28 27.18
N LYS A 32 0.07 19.98 26.59
CA LYS A 32 0.29 19.99 25.13
C LYS A 32 1.44 19.05 24.75
N VAL A 33 1.23 18.24 23.71
CA VAL A 33 2.27 17.39 23.11
C VAL A 33 2.62 17.94 21.73
N ARG A 34 3.90 18.19 21.49
CA ARG A 34 4.44 18.69 20.21
C ARG A 34 5.46 17.71 19.68
N LEU A 35 5.35 17.38 18.41
CA LEU A 35 6.30 16.55 17.67
C LEU A 35 6.98 17.46 16.65
N ILE A 36 8.30 17.52 16.67
CA ILE A 36 9.11 18.32 15.75
C ILE A 36 10.16 17.37 15.17
N SER A 37 10.27 17.33 13.84
CA SER A 37 11.23 16.49 13.12
C SER A 37 11.21 16.83 11.64
N THR A 38 12.30 16.50 10.95
CA THR A 38 12.27 16.26 9.49
C THR A 38 11.60 14.92 9.18
N HIS A 39 11.35 14.64 7.90
CA HIS A 39 10.76 13.34 7.53
C HIS A 39 11.83 12.23 7.55
N ASN A 40 11.38 10.99 7.71
CA ASN A 40 12.24 9.80 7.64
C ASN A 40 11.49 8.67 6.93
N GLY A 41 11.13 8.91 5.68
CA GLY A 41 10.34 8.03 4.84
C GLY A 41 8.83 8.10 5.09
N ILE A 42 8.06 7.67 4.08
CA ILE A 42 6.60 7.64 4.13
C ILE A 42 6.03 6.62 5.14
N GLU A 43 6.78 5.56 5.46
CA GLU A 43 6.33 4.46 6.33
C GLU A 43 6.56 4.75 7.82
N ASN A 44 7.31 5.80 8.14
CA ASN A 44 7.60 6.16 9.52
C ASN A 44 6.33 6.57 10.28
N LEU A 45 6.28 6.23 11.57
CA LEU A 45 5.15 6.57 12.44
C LEU A 45 4.89 8.07 12.47
N PHE A 46 5.93 8.91 12.42
CA PHE A 46 5.79 10.36 12.34
C PHE A 46 5.00 10.80 11.10
N ASN A 47 5.36 10.28 9.92
CA ASN A 47 4.63 10.57 8.68
C ASN A 47 3.19 10.04 8.69
N THR A 48 2.98 8.88 9.32
CA THR A 48 1.64 8.30 9.51
C THR A 48 0.77 9.23 10.36
N ILE A 49 1.30 9.76 11.46
CA ILE A 49 0.58 10.70 12.34
C ILE A 49 0.20 11.98 11.57
N ILE A 50 1.11 12.54 10.77
CA ILE A 50 0.82 13.70 9.92
C ILE A 50 -0.32 13.40 8.95
N THR A 51 -0.24 12.27 8.24
CA THR A 51 -1.23 11.86 7.24
C THR A 51 -2.61 11.64 7.88
N ASP A 52 -2.66 10.92 9.00
CA ASP A 52 -3.90 10.68 9.73
C ASP A 52 -4.50 11.96 10.32
N SER A 53 -3.66 12.92 10.73
CA SER A 53 -4.12 14.22 11.23
C SER A 53 -4.72 15.08 10.12
N ARG A 54 -4.08 15.12 8.93
CA ARG A 54 -4.65 15.77 7.73
C ARG A 54 -5.96 15.12 7.30
N ALA A 55 -6.10 13.80 7.50
CA ALA A 55 -7.34 13.06 7.24
C ALA A 55 -8.40 13.19 8.35
N GLY A 56 -8.16 13.98 9.40
CA GLY A 56 -9.10 14.19 10.51
C GLY A 56 -9.24 13.03 11.49
N LYS A 57 -8.41 11.98 11.37
CA LYS A 57 -8.44 10.81 12.27
C LYS A 57 -7.70 11.06 13.58
N LYS A 58 -6.77 12.01 13.59
CA LYS A 58 -5.98 12.40 14.77
C LYS A 58 -6.13 13.89 15.01
N ARG A 59 -6.19 14.29 16.29
CA ARG A 59 -6.45 15.66 16.72
C ARG A 59 -5.16 16.48 16.87
N TYR A 60 -4.25 16.41 15.89
CA TYR A 60 -3.08 17.29 15.84
C TYR A 60 -3.33 18.41 14.84
N SER A 61 -2.80 19.59 15.14
CA SER A 61 -2.59 20.64 14.14
C SER A 61 -1.25 20.37 13.46
N VAL A 62 -1.26 20.22 12.13
CA VAL A 62 -0.04 19.98 11.35
C VAL A 62 0.50 21.32 10.87
N HIS A 63 1.77 21.58 11.19
CA HIS A 63 2.51 22.75 10.73
C HIS A 63 3.68 22.27 9.85
N ARG A 64 3.94 22.99 8.76
CA ARG A 64 5.04 22.71 7.83
C ARG A 64 5.85 24.00 7.67
N ILE A 65 7.15 23.91 7.86
CA ILE A 65 8.11 25.00 7.65
C ILE A 65 9.27 24.39 6.88
N ASP A 66 9.29 24.59 5.56
CA ASP A 66 10.43 24.21 4.74
C ASP A 66 11.54 25.28 4.81
N ILE A 67 12.71 24.93 4.28
CA ILE A 67 13.90 25.77 4.31
C ILE A 67 13.68 27.10 3.59
N GLU A 68 12.93 27.13 2.50
CA GLU A 68 12.63 28.37 1.76
C GLU A 68 11.74 29.30 2.59
N LEU A 69 10.70 28.78 3.23
CA LEU A 69 9.87 29.56 4.14
C LEU A 69 10.72 30.10 5.29
N ALA A 70 11.54 29.25 5.91
CA ALA A 70 12.42 29.67 7.01
C ALA A 70 13.40 30.77 6.58
N ILE A 71 13.99 30.67 5.38
CA ILE A 71 14.85 31.71 4.79
C ILE A 71 14.07 33.00 4.58
N SER A 72 12.86 32.92 4.01
CA SER A 72 11.99 34.09 3.78
C SER A 72 11.61 34.80 5.08
N GLU A 73 11.49 34.04 6.18
CA GLU A 73 11.26 34.56 7.54
C GLU A 73 12.55 35.00 8.26
N GLY A 74 13.70 34.93 7.58
CA GLY A 74 14.96 35.52 8.03
C GLY A 74 15.93 34.55 8.70
N LEU A 75 15.80 33.23 8.48
CA LEU A 75 16.72 32.22 9.03
C LEU A 75 18.19 32.56 8.71
N TYR A 76 18.54 32.74 7.44
CA TYR A 76 19.93 33.00 7.07
C TYR A 76 20.42 34.36 7.59
N ARG A 77 19.57 35.38 7.58
CA ARG A 77 19.87 36.68 8.24
C ARG A 77 20.23 36.49 9.71
N ARG A 78 19.51 35.61 10.42
CA ARG A 78 19.80 35.29 11.82
C ARG A 78 21.12 34.54 11.98
N ILE A 79 21.43 33.60 11.08
CA ILE A 79 22.71 32.90 11.05
C ILE A 79 23.86 33.89 10.84
N CYS A 80 23.76 34.80 9.87
CA CYS A 80 24.73 35.87 9.63
C CYS A 80 24.96 36.74 10.88
N GLN A 81 23.89 37.13 11.58
CA GLN A 81 23.98 37.90 12.83
C GLN A 81 24.76 37.16 13.93
N VAL A 82 24.45 35.88 14.17
CA VAL A 82 25.09 35.08 15.22
C VAL A 82 26.55 34.76 14.87
N THR A 83 26.83 34.47 13.60
CA THR A 83 28.17 34.14 13.11
C THR A 83 29.02 35.37 12.77
N LYS A 84 28.47 36.58 12.94
CA LYS A 84 29.11 37.87 12.61
C LYS A 84 29.56 37.99 11.16
N LYS A 85 28.81 37.39 10.23
CA LYS A 85 29.04 37.49 8.79
C LYS A 85 28.12 38.56 8.18
N PRO A 86 28.58 39.33 7.17
CA PRO A 86 27.69 40.20 6.42
C PRO A 86 26.67 39.34 5.67
N TRP A 87 25.41 39.78 5.67
CA TRP A 87 24.37 39.17 4.86
C TRP A 87 24.36 39.78 3.45
N SER A 88 24.21 38.94 2.44
CA SER A 88 23.87 39.36 1.08
C SER A 88 22.97 38.30 0.42
N PRO A 89 22.15 38.67 -0.59
CA PRO A 89 21.36 37.71 -1.36
C PRO A 89 22.20 36.60 -1.99
N ASP A 90 23.37 36.94 -2.54
CA ASP A 90 24.28 35.97 -3.17
C ASP A 90 24.82 34.96 -2.15
N ALA A 91 25.19 35.43 -0.95
CA ALA A 91 25.68 34.56 0.11
C ALA A 91 24.58 33.65 0.69
N GLU A 92 23.32 34.10 0.69
CA GLU A 92 22.16 33.29 1.08
C GLU A 92 21.88 32.18 0.07
N ALA A 93 21.92 32.52 -1.22
CA ALA A 93 21.76 31.56 -2.31
C ALA A 93 22.89 30.52 -2.33
N GLU A 94 24.14 30.97 -2.18
CA GLU A 94 25.31 30.08 -2.09
C GLU A 94 25.22 29.16 -0.86
N TRP A 95 24.82 29.70 0.29
CA TRP A 95 24.64 28.91 1.50
C TRP A 95 23.56 27.83 1.32
N LEU A 96 22.41 28.17 0.75
CA LEU A 96 21.35 27.20 0.47
C LEU A 96 21.86 26.13 -0.51
N ALA A 97 22.52 26.51 -1.59
CA ALA A 97 23.06 25.55 -2.56
C ALA A 97 24.03 24.57 -1.91
N ASN A 98 24.95 25.06 -1.08
CA ASN A 98 25.90 24.23 -0.35
C ASN A 98 25.20 23.30 0.65
N LEU A 99 24.23 23.83 1.41
CA LEU A 99 23.45 23.06 2.39
C LEU A 99 22.74 21.86 1.74
N LEU A 100 22.18 22.05 0.54
CA LEU A 100 21.53 20.98 -0.21
C LEU A 100 22.56 20.00 -0.79
N SER A 101 23.68 20.50 -1.31
CA SER A 101 24.73 19.64 -1.91
C SER A 101 25.49 18.80 -0.90
N ASP A 102 25.51 19.20 0.38
CA ASP A 102 26.15 18.45 1.46
C ASP A 102 25.36 17.18 1.84
N THR A 103 24.13 17.03 1.35
CA THR A 103 23.33 15.79 1.53
C THR A 103 23.73 14.71 0.53
N ALA A 104 23.51 13.43 0.89
CA ALA A 104 23.97 12.31 0.06
C ALA A 104 23.25 12.19 -1.29
N THR A 105 21.97 12.59 -1.37
CA THR A 105 21.16 12.58 -2.59
C THR A 105 20.19 13.75 -2.60
N GLU A 106 19.68 14.12 -3.78
CA GLU A 106 18.61 15.14 -3.89
C GLU A 106 17.37 14.76 -3.07
N GLU A 107 17.04 13.47 -3.01
CA GLU A 107 15.94 12.98 -2.18
C GLU A 107 16.23 13.20 -0.68
N ASP A 108 17.49 13.04 -0.22
CA ASP A 108 17.90 13.35 1.15
C ASP A 108 17.72 14.84 1.46
N ALA A 109 18.15 15.73 0.56
CA ALA A 109 17.92 17.17 0.69
C ALA A 109 16.43 17.52 0.77
N ARG A 110 15.58 16.92 -0.06
CA ARG A 110 14.12 17.16 -0.06
C ARG A 110 13.46 16.67 1.23
N GLU A 111 13.91 15.52 1.73
CA GLU A 111 13.40 14.96 2.99
C GLU A 111 13.78 15.79 4.21
N GLU A 112 15.03 16.23 4.27
CA GLU A 112 15.56 17.00 5.38
C GLU A 112 15.06 18.45 5.37
N TYR A 113 15.17 19.14 4.23
CA TYR A 113 14.98 20.59 4.18
C TYR A 113 13.64 21.05 3.60
N TYR A 114 12.98 20.25 2.77
CA TYR A 114 11.72 20.64 2.11
C TYR A 114 10.47 20.01 2.75
N CYS A 115 10.65 19.28 3.85
CA CYS A 115 9.59 18.52 4.51
C CYS A 115 8.88 17.55 3.55
N GLU A 116 9.64 16.83 2.72
CA GLU A 116 9.09 15.88 1.76
C GLU A 116 9.54 14.45 2.05
N PRO A 117 8.66 13.59 2.57
CA PRO A 117 9.07 12.23 2.92
C PRO A 117 9.49 11.44 1.69
N LYS A 118 10.61 10.73 1.78
CA LYS A 118 11.00 9.79 0.72
C LYS A 118 10.00 8.66 0.61
N ASN A 119 9.75 8.25 -0.63
CA ASN A 119 9.11 6.97 -0.86
C ASN A 119 10.04 5.88 -0.28
N GLY A 120 9.53 5.09 0.67
CA GLY A 120 10.31 3.99 1.22
C GLY A 120 10.73 3.07 0.08
N GLY A 121 12.02 2.74 0.00
CA GLY A 121 12.60 1.89 -1.04
C GLY A 121 12.02 0.47 -1.13
N GLY A 122 11.06 0.10 -0.27
CA GLY A 122 10.35 -1.18 -0.27
C GLY A 122 9.01 -1.20 -1.01
N THR A 123 8.46 -0.06 -1.44
CA THR A 123 7.14 -0.04 -2.09
C THR A 123 7.27 -0.02 -3.62
N TYR A 124 7.12 -1.19 -4.26
CA TYR A 124 7.17 -1.35 -5.72
C TYR A 124 6.06 -0.56 -6.48
N LEU A 125 4.94 -0.25 -5.82
CA LEU A 125 3.81 0.49 -6.41
C LEU A 125 3.30 1.59 -5.47
N ALA A 126 3.35 2.84 -5.93
CA ALA A 126 2.90 3.99 -5.17
C ALA A 126 1.46 3.82 -4.63
N ARG A 127 1.20 4.33 -3.43
CA ARG A 127 -0.10 4.19 -2.75
C ARG A 127 -1.27 4.71 -3.59
N SER A 128 -1.09 5.82 -4.30
CA SER A 128 -2.12 6.37 -5.21
C SER A 128 -2.49 5.40 -6.34
N ILE A 129 -1.53 4.63 -6.85
CA ILE A 129 -1.76 3.58 -7.84
C ILE A 129 -2.54 2.43 -7.19
N ARG A 130 -2.16 2.02 -5.98
CA ARG A 130 -2.86 0.97 -5.22
C ARG A 130 -4.31 1.34 -4.93
N GLU A 131 -4.58 2.57 -4.46
CA GLU A 131 -5.94 3.02 -4.15
C GLU A 131 -6.82 3.14 -5.40
N ARG A 132 -6.23 3.52 -6.55
CA ARG A 132 -6.92 3.50 -7.84
C ARG A 132 -7.21 2.08 -8.31
N ALA A 133 -6.24 1.17 -8.17
CA ALA A 133 -6.35 -0.22 -8.60
C ALA A 133 -7.24 -1.08 -7.68
N ALA A 134 -7.37 -0.72 -6.40
CA ALA A 134 -8.20 -1.44 -5.42
C ALA A 134 -9.71 -1.33 -5.70
N ARG A 135 -10.14 -0.47 -6.63
CA ARG A 135 -11.54 -0.34 -7.06
C ARG A 135 -11.86 -1.30 -8.20
N GLY A 136 -11.81 -2.60 -7.92
CA GLY A 136 -12.41 -3.60 -8.80
C GLY A 136 -13.94 -3.52 -8.70
N SER A 137 -14.63 -3.46 -9.84
CA SER A 137 -16.11 -3.46 -9.87
C SER A 137 -16.72 -4.87 -9.76
N GLY A 138 -15.89 -5.91 -9.90
CA GLY A 138 -16.30 -7.31 -9.91
C GLY A 138 -16.48 -7.91 -8.51
N PRO A 139 -17.35 -8.93 -8.36
CA PRO A 139 -17.47 -9.67 -7.10
C PRO A 139 -16.19 -10.48 -6.82
N VAL A 140 -15.97 -10.77 -5.54
CA VAL A 140 -14.97 -11.74 -5.09
C VAL A 140 -15.69 -12.97 -4.56
N LEU A 141 -15.60 -14.07 -5.30
CA LEU A 141 -16.25 -15.35 -5.00
C LEU A 141 -15.32 -16.17 -4.11
N ARG A 142 -15.80 -16.58 -2.94
CA ARG A 142 -14.96 -17.23 -1.93
C ARG A 142 -15.42 -18.64 -1.64
N PHE A 143 -14.46 -19.55 -1.53
CA PHE A 143 -14.66 -20.88 -0.96
C PHE A 143 -13.62 -21.14 0.12
N THR A 144 -14.08 -21.58 1.29
CA THR A 144 -13.21 -21.98 2.40
C THR A 144 -13.42 -23.45 2.70
N GLY A 145 -12.40 -24.26 2.47
CA GLY A 145 -12.43 -25.67 2.84
C GLY A 145 -12.49 -25.80 4.36
N THR A 146 -13.59 -26.33 4.90
CA THR A 146 -13.73 -26.58 6.33
C THR A 146 -12.89 -27.78 6.76
N ALA A 147 -12.81 -28.04 8.07
CA ALA A 147 -12.14 -29.23 8.58
C ALA A 147 -12.82 -30.51 8.07
N GLU A 148 -14.15 -30.51 8.00
CA GLU A 148 -14.97 -31.61 7.50
C GLU A 148 -14.70 -31.86 6.02
N PHE A 149 -14.72 -30.81 5.20
CA PHE A 149 -14.39 -30.91 3.78
C PHE A 149 -13.01 -31.54 3.57
N ASN A 150 -12.01 -31.07 4.32
CA ASN A 150 -10.64 -31.61 4.20
C ASN A 150 -10.52 -33.07 4.68
N ALA A 151 -11.34 -33.50 5.63
CA ALA A 151 -11.38 -34.88 6.12
C ALA A 151 -12.08 -35.85 5.16
N MET A 152 -12.89 -35.37 4.21
CA MET A 152 -13.61 -36.22 3.26
C MET A 152 -12.70 -36.88 2.22
N PRO A 153 -13.09 -38.03 1.64
CA PRO A 153 -12.42 -38.61 0.48
C PRO A 153 -12.38 -37.62 -0.70
N GLU A 154 -11.34 -37.70 -1.52
CA GLU A 154 -11.13 -36.78 -2.66
C GLU A 154 -12.33 -36.72 -3.62
N ILE A 155 -12.99 -37.85 -3.88
CA ILE A 155 -14.17 -37.93 -4.74
C ILE A 155 -15.31 -37.08 -4.19
N ILE A 156 -15.53 -37.10 -2.86
CA ILE A 156 -16.58 -36.32 -2.22
C ILE A 156 -16.22 -34.83 -2.25
N ARG A 157 -14.96 -34.48 -1.95
CA ARG A 157 -14.48 -33.10 -2.09
C ARG A 157 -14.66 -32.57 -3.52
N ALA A 158 -14.44 -33.42 -4.52
CA ALA A 158 -14.62 -33.05 -5.93
C ALA A 158 -16.09 -32.76 -6.26
N LEU A 159 -17.04 -33.54 -5.72
CA LEU A 159 -18.47 -33.29 -5.89
C LEU A 159 -18.91 -31.98 -5.20
N ASP A 160 -18.48 -31.77 -3.96
CA ASP A 160 -18.79 -30.55 -3.21
C ASP A 160 -18.21 -29.30 -3.90
N MET A 161 -16.95 -29.38 -4.35
CA MET A 161 -16.34 -28.30 -5.13
C MET A 161 -17.08 -28.08 -6.45
N GLN A 162 -17.50 -29.15 -7.14
CA GLN A 162 -18.25 -29.04 -8.38
C GLN A 162 -19.59 -28.32 -8.18
N GLU A 163 -20.32 -28.69 -7.12
CA GLU A 163 -21.58 -28.03 -6.76
C GLU A 163 -21.39 -26.54 -6.50
N TRP A 164 -20.33 -26.16 -5.78
CA TRP A 164 -20.01 -24.76 -5.55
C TRP A 164 -19.63 -24.03 -6.84
N LEU A 165 -18.79 -24.64 -7.69
CA LEU A 165 -18.40 -24.08 -8.98
C LEU A 165 -19.63 -23.83 -9.87
N ASP A 166 -20.56 -24.77 -9.94
CA ASP A 166 -21.77 -24.65 -10.76
C ASP A 166 -22.77 -23.64 -10.20
N LYS A 167 -22.90 -23.53 -8.87
CA LYS A 167 -23.86 -22.61 -8.24
C LYS A 167 -23.35 -21.18 -8.12
N VAL A 168 -22.04 -20.99 -7.94
CA VAL A 168 -21.45 -19.70 -7.57
C VAL A 168 -20.60 -19.12 -8.69
N VAL A 169 -19.73 -19.93 -9.31
CA VAL A 169 -18.75 -19.45 -10.29
C VAL A 169 -19.32 -19.43 -11.71
N LEU A 170 -20.04 -20.48 -12.11
CA LEU A 170 -20.61 -20.63 -13.44
C LEU A 170 -21.56 -19.48 -13.83
N PRO A 171 -22.47 -18.99 -12.96
CA PRO A 171 -23.34 -17.88 -13.34
C PRO A 171 -22.57 -16.63 -13.72
N VAL A 172 -21.46 -16.33 -13.03
CA VAL A 172 -20.61 -15.17 -13.32
C VAL A 172 -19.80 -15.40 -14.59
N LEU A 173 -19.24 -16.59 -14.78
CA LEU A 173 -18.55 -16.97 -16.03
C LEU A 173 -19.44 -16.80 -17.28
N ASN A 174 -20.74 -17.12 -17.16
CA ASN A 174 -21.69 -17.00 -18.26
C ASN A 174 -22.02 -15.54 -18.63
N THR A 175 -21.67 -14.56 -17.77
CA THR A 175 -21.84 -13.13 -18.08
C THR A 175 -20.70 -12.55 -18.93
N LEU A 176 -19.62 -13.32 -19.16
CA LEU A 176 -18.45 -12.82 -19.85
C LEU A 176 -18.73 -12.52 -21.34
N PRO A 177 -18.14 -11.43 -21.89
CA PRO A 177 -18.38 -11.02 -23.27
C PRO A 177 -17.80 -12.02 -24.28
N GLN A 178 -18.66 -12.71 -25.02
CA GLN A 178 -18.25 -13.80 -25.92
C GLN A 178 -17.42 -13.35 -27.12
N ASN A 179 -17.47 -12.06 -27.47
CA ASN A 179 -16.73 -11.46 -28.56
C ASN A 179 -15.30 -11.04 -28.18
N LEU A 180 -14.97 -10.97 -26.89
CA LEU A 180 -13.66 -10.52 -26.42
C LEU A 180 -12.75 -11.70 -26.05
N ARG A 181 -11.44 -11.43 -26.03
CA ARG A 181 -10.43 -12.41 -25.61
C ARG A 181 -10.35 -12.43 -24.09
N HIS A 182 -10.09 -13.61 -23.54
CA HIS A 182 -9.87 -13.77 -22.10
C HIS A 182 -8.50 -14.40 -21.82
N CYS A 183 -7.95 -14.05 -20.67
CA CYS A 183 -6.81 -14.72 -20.05
C CYS A 183 -7.08 -14.94 -18.57
N LEU A 184 -6.24 -15.74 -17.92
CA LEU A 184 -6.34 -16.03 -16.49
C LEU A 184 -5.00 -15.69 -15.84
N GLY A 185 -5.04 -14.97 -14.73
CA GLY A 185 -3.95 -14.91 -13.75
C GLY A 185 -4.25 -15.83 -12.58
N GLU A 186 -3.21 -16.44 -12.01
CA GLU A 186 -3.31 -17.29 -10.83
C GLU A 186 -2.18 -16.93 -9.86
N ASP A 187 -2.54 -16.78 -8.59
CA ASP A 187 -1.62 -16.81 -7.46
C ASP A 187 -1.93 -18.06 -6.62
N PHE A 188 -1.05 -19.05 -6.66
CA PHE A 188 -1.29 -20.38 -6.12
C PHE A 188 -0.78 -20.52 -4.67
N ALA A 189 -1.69 -20.87 -3.75
CA ALA A 189 -1.34 -21.10 -2.36
C ALA A 189 -0.87 -22.54 -2.08
N ARG A 190 0.24 -22.62 -1.35
CA ARG A 190 0.82 -23.87 -0.85
C ARG A 190 0.37 -24.22 0.57
N SER A 191 0.45 -23.25 1.48
CA SER A 191 0.03 -23.41 2.89
C SER A 191 -0.30 -22.04 3.48
N GLY A 192 -1.38 -21.94 4.26
CA GLY A 192 -1.75 -20.73 5.02
C GLY A 192 -2.16 -19.49 4.19
N HIS A 193 -2.01 -19.53 2.86
CA HIS A 193 -2.37 -18.46 1.93
C HIS A 193 -3.63 -18.79 1.12
N LEU A 194 -4.16 -17.78 0.42
CA LEU A 194 -5.29 -17.93 -0.51
C LEU A 194 -4.79 -18.27 -1.90
N THR A 195 -5.40 -19.24 -2.56
CA THR A 195 -5.29 -19.34 -4.02
C THR A 195 -6.23 -18.34 -4.64
N VAL A 196 -5.73 -17.51 -5.54
CA VAL A 196 -6.51 -16.44 -6.19
C VAL A 196 -6.49 -16.63 -7.69
N PHE A 197 -7.67 -16.79 -8.29
CA PHE A 197 -7.85 -16.75 -9.74
C PHE A 197 -8.40 -15.40 -10.17
N ALA A 198 -7.77 -14.80 -11.17
CA ALA A 198 -8.16 -13.54 -11.76
C ALA A 198 -8.41 -13.70 -13.27
N PRO A 199 -9.62 -14.12 -13.68
CA PRO A 199 -10.06 -14.00 -15.05
C PRO A 199 -9.92 -12.55 -15.52
N MET A 200 -9.49 -12.35 -16.75
CA MET A 200 -9.28 -11.03 -17.33
C MET A 200 -9.85 -10.99 -18.73
N THR A 201 -10.76 -10.06 -18.97
CA THR A 201 -11.21 -9.67 -20.31
C THR A 201 -10.18 -8.72 -20.90
N VAL A 202 -9.73 -8.99 -22.11
CA VAL A 202 -8.86 -8.12 -22.91
C VAL A 202 -9.75 -7.36 -23.90
N ASN A 203 -9.95 -6.08 -23.63
CA ASN A 203 -10.77 -5.20 -24.47
C ASN A 203 -10.06 -4.88 -25.79
N ASP A 204 -10.82 -4.35 -26.76
CA ASP A 204 -10.29 -4.02 -28.09
C ASP A 204 -9.24 -2.88 -28.04
N ASP A 205 -9.34 -2.00 -27.06
CA ASP A 205 -8.36 -0.94 -26.77
C ASP A 205 -7.13 -1.42 -25.99
N THR A 206 -6.97 -2.74 -25.84
CA THR A 206 -5.93 -3.45 -25.08
C THR A 206 -5.96 -3.29 -23.56
N THR A 207 -6.92 -2.55 -23.01
CA THR A 207 -7.14 -2.50 -21.57
C THR A 207 -7.59 -3.87 -21.05
N ARG A 208 -7.33 -4.11 -19.76
CA ARG A 208 -7.69 -5.36 -19.09
C ARG A 208 -8.68 -5.07 -17.98
N THR A 209 -9.76 -5.82 -17.96
CA THR A 209 -10.77 -5.75 -16.89
C THR A 209 -10.82 -7.10 -16.20
N VAL A 210 -10.78 -7.09 -14.87
CA VAL A 210 -11.00 -8.27 -14.03
C VAL A 210 -12.48 -8.28 -13.64
N PRO A 211 -13.34 -9.07 -14.30
CA PRO A 211 -14.78 -9.07 -14.05
C PRO A 211 -15.15 -9.67 -12.71
N PHE A 212 -14.32 -10.57 -12.16
CA PHE A 212 -14.47 -11.15 -10.82
C PHE A 212 -13.14 -11.79 -10.38
N LEU A 213 -13.04 -12.07 -9.08
CA LEU A 213 -11.98 -12.90 -8.51
C LEU A 213 -12.59 -14.17 -7.90
N VAL A 214 -11.82 -15.26 -7.89
CA VAL A 214 -12.11 -16.45 -7.09
C VAL A 214 -11.00 -16.63 -6.06
N GLU A 215 -11.35 -16.69 -4.79
CA GLU A 215 -10.42 -16.93 -3.69
C GLU A 215 -10.74 -18.28 -3.01
N LEU A 216 -9.75 -19.15 -2.94
CA LEU A 216 -9.82 -20.44 -2.25
C LEU A 216 -8.97 -20.42 -0.99
N ALA A 217 -9.58 -20.67 0.16
CA ALA A 217 -8.92 -20.74 1.46
C ALA A 217 -8.94 -22.17 2.00
N ASN A 218 -7.80 -22.68 2.46
CA ASN A 218 -7.72 -24.01 3.10
C ASN A 218 -8.28 -25.16 2.21
N VAL A 219 -7.99 -25.11 0.91
CA VAL A 219 -8.44 -26.09 -0.10
C VAL A 219 -7.26 -26.97 -0.54
N PRO A 220 -7.40 -28.30 -0.62
CA PRO A 220 -6.35 -29.20 -1.11
C PRO A 220 -6.02 -28.96 -2.59
N TYR A 221 -4.79 -29.31 -2.99
CA TYR A 221 -4.29 -29.08 -4.35
C TYR A 221 -5.20 -29.61 -5.46
N LYS A 222 -5.79 -30.79 -5.29
CA LYS A 222 -6.69 -31.40 -6.28
C LYS A 222 -7.94 -30.58 -6.54
N GLN A 223 -8.50 -29.95 -5.51
CA GLN A 223 -9.69 -29.11 -5.65
C GLN A 223 -9.35 -27.69 -6.14
N GLN A 224 -8.14 -27.19 -5.86
CA GLN A 224 -7.63 -25.98 -6.51
C GLN A 224 -7.43 -26.20 -8.02
N GLU A 225 -6.83 -27.33 -8.39
CA GLU A 225 -6.66 -27.78 -9.79
C GLU A 225 -8.01 -27.92 -10.50
N GLN A 226 -9.01 -28.55 -9.86
CA GLN A 226 -10.38 -28.63 -10.38
C GLN A 226 -10.98 -27.25 -10.67
N ALA A 227 -10.87 -26.30 -9.73
CA ALA A 227 -11.38 -24.94 -9.93
C ALA A 227 -10.66 -24.21 -11.06
N LEU A 228 -9.33 -24.36 -11.15
CA LEU A 228 -8.51 -23.80 -12.23
C LEU A 228 -9.01 -24.28 -13.60
N PHE A 229 -9.16 -25.60 -13.79
CA PHE A 229 -9.64 -26.16 -15.05
C PHE A 229 -11.08 -25.75 -15.36
N PHE A 230 -11.97 -25.80 -14.36
CA PHE A 230 -13.36 -25.39 -14.52
C PHE A 230 -13.50 -23.97 -15.09
N ILE A 231 -12.72 -23.03 -14.54
CA ILE A 231 -12.67 -21.64 -15.00
C ILE A 231 -12.02 -21.56 -16.38
N CYS A 232 -10.83 -22.14 -16.55
CA CYS A 232 -10.05 -22.08 -17.78
C CYS A 232 -10.82 -22.56 -19.01
N ASP A 233 -11.52 -23.68 -18.88
CA ASP A 233 -12.23 -24.34 -19.98
C ASP A 233 -13.46 -23.56 -20.45
N ARG A 234 -13.95 -22.63 -19.62
CA ARG A 234 -15.15 -21.82 -19.88
C ARG A 234 -14.84 -20.38 -20.25
N LEU A 235 -13.57 -19.98 -20.31
CA LEU A 235 -13.17 -18.64 -20.74
C LEU A 235 -13.30 -18.48 -22.28
N PRO A 236 -14.10 -17.51 -22.77
CA PRO A 236 -14.27 -17.31 -24.21
C PRO A 236 -12.97 -16.88 -24.91
N ARG A 237 -12.71 -17.43 -26.10
CA ARG A 237 -11.63 -17.00 -27.02
C ARG A 237 -10.24 -16.91 -26.36
N ARG A 238 -9.90 -17.88 -25.51
CA ARG A 238 -8.56 -18.01 -24.91
C ARG A 238 -7.51 -18.28 -26.01
N ARG A 239 -6.46 -17.45 -26.08
CA ARG A 239 -5.53 -17.40 -27.22
C ARG A 239 -4.49 -18.53 -27.31
N TYR A 240 -4.53 -19.53 -26.42
CA TYR A 240 -3.68 -20.73 -26.49
C TYR A 240 -4.47 -21.92 -25.95
N GLN A 241 -4.86 -22.81 -26.86
CA GLN A 241 -5.29 -24.18 -26.55
C GLN A 241 -4.02 -25.00 -26.30
N THR A 242 -3.32 -24.75 -25.20
CA THR A 242 -2.30 -25.67 -24.72
C THR A 242 -3.04 -26.85 -24.12
N ARG A 243 -3.42 -27.84 -24.95
CA ARG A 243 -3.61 -29.20 -24.43
C ARG A 243 -2.28 -29.57 -23.77
N TRP A 244 -2.27 -29.73 -22.46
CA TRP A 244 -1.13 -30.34 -21.79
C TRP A 244 -0.98 -31.77 -22.32
N PRO A 245 0.24 -32.26 -22.59
CA PRO A 245 0.45 -33.61 -23.08
C PRO A 245 0.07 -34.60 -21.96
N GLY A 246 -1.16 -35.11 -21.98
CA GLY A 246 -1.65 -36.03 -20.94
C GLY A 246 -3.12 -36.40 -21.03
N GLU A 247 -3.98 -35.55 -21.58
CA GLU A 247 -5.42 -35.86 -21.68
C GLU A 247 -5.79 -36.21 -23.12
N ARG A 248 -6.17 -37.49 -23.31
CA ARG A 248 -6.78 -38.02 -24.53
C ARG A 248 -8.26 -37.67 -24.55
#